data_AF-A0A929ZTJ3-F1
#
_entry.id   AF-A0A929ZTJ3-F1
#
_cell.length_a   1.000
_cell.length_b   1.000
_cell.length_c   1.000
_cell.angle_alpha   90.00
_cell.angle_beta   90.00
_cell.angle_gamma   90.00
#
_symmetry.space_group_name_H-M   'P 1'
#
loop_
_entity.id
_entity.type
_entity.pdbx_description
1 polymer ?
#
loop_
_entity_poly.entity_id
_entity_poly.type
_entity_poly.pdbx_seq_one_letter_code
_entity_poly.pdbx_strand_id
1 'polypeptide(L)'
;SSNTTGQHNNAQGVNALKNNVTGSSNIAFGNGAGEWIRSDYNVHIGNANFPPINTAELENVIVIGNGINASDFTPSTGKDNSIILGYKNGHNRSPNIGIGTYKPDSKVHIVANGPNAIKIVDTNQGAGKVLTSDANGVGTWKDVELFKGAPAVGRFTWNAGVRLGNSRWNKIATVVVKPGTNMVFVKLHILSSQVPYPTKAYTRVYVGLKDVGANNGYTNEKPVYTMFHPYLEHDYEFVGNFIYNNNTNSYQTLYLNLQSDVPNIIRSAFEYNTSASQVYGTTWYENWFYSVPVN
;
A
#
# COMPACT_ATOMS: atom_id res chain seq x y z
N SER A 1 -41.62 15.01 -30.35
CA SER A 1 -40.59 14.18 -31.00
C SER A 1 -40.57 14.49 -32.49
N SER A 2 -39.40 14.43 -33.13
CA SER A 2 -39.26 14.53 -34.60
C SER A 2 -38.70 13.21 -35.16
N ASN A 3 -39.30 12.08 -34.78
CA ASN A 3 -38.85 10.75 -35.23
C ASN A 3 -39.17 10.60 -36.72
N THR A 4 -38.16 10.31 -37.55
CA THR A 4 -38.35 10.06 -38.98
C THR A 4 -38.41 8.57 -39.30
N THR A 5 -37.65 7.72 -38.58
CA THR A 5 -37.66 6.24 -38.78
C THR A 5 -37.71 5.40 -37.49
N GLY A 6 -37.34 5.96 -36.34
CA GLY A 6 -37.39 5.23 -35.06
C GLY A 6 -38.82 5.01 -34.51
N GLN A 7 -39.09 3.80 -34.00
CA GLN A 7 -40.42 3.37 -33.53
C GLN A 7 -40.44 3.09 -32.01
N HIS A 8 -41.64 3.06 -31.40
CA HIS A 8 -41.86 2.66 -29.99
C HIS A 8 -41.17 3.50 -28.89
N ASN A 9 -40.94 4.79 -29.13
CA ASN A 9 -40.38 5.70 -28.12
C ASN A 9 -41.47 6.29 -27.20
N ASN A 10 -41.20 6.45 -25.90
CA ASN A 10 -42.05 7.16 -24.93
C ASN A 10 -41.37 8.48 -24.51
N ALA A 11 -42.00 9.62 -24.77
CA ALA A 11 -41.44 10.94 -24.48
C ALA A 11 -42.45 11.83 -23.74
N GLN A 12 -42.10 12.25 -22.52
CA GLN A 12 -42.93 13.11 -21.69
C GLN A 12 -42.11 14.29 -21.17
N GLY A 13 -42.41 15.50 -21.65
CA GLY A 13 -41.70 16.74 -21.32
C GLY A 13 -41.43 17.60 -22.54
N VAL A 14 -41.25 18.91 -22.33
CA VAL A 14 -40.94 19.86 -23.40
C VAL A 14 -39.59 19.51 -24.04
N ASN A 15 -39.52 19.38 -25.37
CA ASN A 15 -38.31 18.96 -26.12
C ASN A 15 -37.76 17.55 -25.82
N ALA A 16 -38.52 16.68 -25.12
CA ALA A 16 -38.10 15.30 -24.94
C ALA A 16 -37.96 14.54 -26.29
N LEU A 17 -36.83 13.84 -26.49
CA LEU A 17 -36.42 13.16 -27.73
C LEU A 17 -36.49 14.05 -29.00
N LYS A 18 -36.27 15.36 -28.88
CA LYS A 18 -36.44 16.28 -30.02
C LYS A 18 -35.54 15.93 -31.21
N ASN A 19 -34.30 15.50 -30.96
CA ASN A 19 -33.30 15.23 -32.00
C ASN A 19 -33.15 13.73 -32.34
N ASN A 20 -34.03 12.85 -31.87
CA ASN A 20 -33.96 11.44 -32.19
C ASN A 20 -34.46 11.19 -33.63
N VAL A 21 -33.57 10.71 -34.51
CA VAL A 21 -33.86 10.50 -35.95
C VAL A 21 -34.15 9.03 -36.24
N THR A 22 -33.29 8.12 -35.77
CA THR A 22 -33.28 6.69 -36.10
C THR A 22 -33.51 5.76 -34.90
N GLY A 23 -33.36 6.24 -33.66
CA GLY A 23 -33.42 5.41 -32.46
C GLY A 23 -34.83 4.95 -32.10
N SER A 24 -34.98 3.69 -31.72
CA SER A 24 -36.23 3.01 -31.36
C SER A 24 -36.25 2.57 -29.89
N SER A 25 -37.44 2.41 -29.31
CA SER A 25 -37.63 1.86 -27.95
C SER A 25 -36.95 2.65 -26.80
N ASN A 26 -36.86 3.98 -26.92
CA ASN A 26 -36.31 4.85 -25.88
C ASN A 26 -37.39 5.43 -24.96
N ILE A 27 -37.07 5.66 -23.69
CA ILE A 27 -37.93 6.33 -22.70
C ILE A 27 -37.27 7.64 -22.26
N ALA A 28 -37.96 8.77 -22.43
CA ALA A 28 -37.50 10.09 -22.01
C ALA A 28 -38.56 10.80 -21.17
N PHE A 29 -38.22 11.17 -19.95
CA PHE A 29 -39.12 11.86 -19.02
C PHE A 29 -38.42 13.10 -18.44
N GLY A 30 -38.86 14.30 -18.85
CA GLY A 30 -38.31 15.60 -18.43
C GLY A 30 -38.12 16.59 -19.59
N ASN A 31 -37.87 17.87 -19.28
CA ASN A 31 -37.60 18.90 -20.30
C ASN A 31 -36.25 18.63 -20.97
N GLY A 32 -36.21 18.55 -22.31
CA GLY A 32 -35.03 18.22 -23.10
C GLY A 32 -34.47 16.80 -22.87
N ALA A 33 -35.17 15.95 -22.11
CA ALA A 33 -34.74 14.59 -21.83
C ALA A 33 -34.52 13.81 -23.13
N GLY A 34 -33.39 13.13 -23.24
CA GLY A 34 -33.06 12.29 -24.39
C GLY A 34 -32.72 13.05 -25.68
N GLU A 35 -32.48 14.36 -25.65
CA GLU A 35 -32.04 15.13 -26.83
C GLU A 35 -30.74 14.62 -27.48
N TRP A 36 -29.93 13.85 -26.75
CA TRP A 36 -28.70 13.24 -27.23
C TRP A 36 -28.89 11.85 -27.86
N ILE A 37 -30.02 11.21 -27.61
CA ILE A 37 -30.28 9.82 -28.02
C ILE A 37 -30.45 9.75 -29.53
N ARG A 38 -29.62 8.92 -30.18
CA ARG A 38 -29.68 8.59 -31.62
C ARG A 38 -29.77 7.09 -31.88
N SER A 39 -29.61 6.28 -30.84
CA SER A 39 -29.60 4.81 -30.82
C SER A 39 -30.84 4.25 -30.10
N ASP A 40 -30.91 2.91 -29.98
CA ASP A 40 -32.06 2.20 -29.43
C ASP A 40 -31.92 1.90 -27.93
N TYR A 41 -33.04 1.66 -27.23
CA TYR A 41 -33.13 1.11 -25.85
C TYR A 41 -32.54 1.97 -24.71
N ASN A 42 -32.57 3.29 -24.83
CA ASN A 42 -32.09 4.20 -23.80
C ASN A 42 -33.22 4.70 -22.89
N VAL A 43 -32.91 4.95 -21.62
CA VAL A 43 -33.81 5.57 -20.65
C VAL A 43 -33.16 6.83 -20.07
N HIS A 44 -33.79 7.99 -20.28
CA HIS A 44 -33.38 9.27 -19.69
C HIS A 44 -34.53 9.84 -18.85
N ILE A 45 -34.37 9.82 -17.53
CA ILE A 45 -35.34 10.37 -16.58
C ILE A 45 -34.69 11.56 -15.85
N GLY A 46 -35.02 12.78 -16.29
CA GLY A 46 -34.44 14.02 -15.78
C GLY A 46 -34.52 15.16 -16.79
N ASN A 47 -34.11 16.36 -16.38
CA ASN A 47 -34.08 17.53 -17.24
C ASN A 47 -32.72 17.62 -17.98
N ALA A 48 -32.68 18.00 -19.26
CA ALA A 48 -31.44 18.31 -19.97
C ALA A 48 -30.97 19.75 -19.77
N ASN A 49 -31.84 20.63 -19.27
CA ASN A 49 -31.60 22.04 -19.05
C ASN A 49 -31.68 22.40 -17.54
N PHE A 50 -30.83 23.32 -17.09
CA PHE A 50 -30.73 23.68 -15.67
C PHE A 50 -31.74 24.76 -15.26
N PRO A 51 -32.37 24.67 -14.07
CA PRO A 51 -32.95 25.84 -13.43
C PRO A 51 -31.83 26.80 -12.95
N PRO A 52 -32.02 28.13 -13.07
CA PRO A 52 -30.99 29.12 -12.76
C PRO A 52 -30.80 29.38 -11.25
N ILE A 53 -31.67 28.87 -10.38
CA ILE A 53 -31.73 29.21 -8.96
C ILE A 53 -31.75 27.91 -8.14
N ASN A 54 -30.98 27.85 -7.04
CA ASN A 54 -30.99 26.73 -6.09
C ASN A 54 -32.02 27.00 -4.98
N THR A 55 -32.85 26.03 -4.60
CA THR A 55 -33.71 26.12 -3.40
C THR A 55 -33.17 25.26 -2.24
N ALA A 56 -33.65 25.51 -1.02
CA ALA A 56 -33.24 24.80 0.19
C ALA A 56 -33.99 23.48 0.44
N GLU A 57 -34.91 23.11 -0.45
CA GLU A 57 -35.70 21.87 -0.38
C GLU A 57 -34.96 20.70 -1.04
N LEU A 58 -35.42 19.46 -0.81
CA LEU A 58 -34.88 18.28 -1.49
C LEU A 58 -35.20 18.35 -2.99
N GLU A 59 -34.26 18.84 -3.79
CA GLU A 59 -34.33 18.78 -5.25
C GLU A 59 -33.76 17.44 -5.75
N ASN A 60 -34.48 16.78 -6.68
CA ASN A 60 -34.05 15.55 -7.36
C ASN A 60 -34.06 14.24 -6.53
N VAL A 61 -35.20 13.88 -5.95
CA VAL A 61 -35.35 12.65 -5.12
C VAL A 61 -35.34 11.35 -5.96
N ILE A 62 -35.37 11.43 -7.30
CA ILE A 62 -35.04 10.32 -8.20
C ILE A 62 -34.16 10.88 -9.33
N VAL A 63 -32.93 10.37 -9.49
CA VAL A 63 -32.03 10.78 -10.60
C VAL A 63 -31.39 9.60 -11.30
N ILE A 64 -31.74 9.45 -12.59
CA ILE A 64 -30.88 9.01 -13.71
C ILE A 64 -31.46 9.60 -15.02
N GLY A 65 -30.96 10.71 -15.60
CA GLY A 65 -29.87 11.62 -15.26
C GLY A 65 -30.24 13.07 -15.64
N ASN A 66 -29.71 14.06 -14.90
CA ASN A 66 -30.06 15.48 -15.06
C ASN A 66 -28.84 16.27 -15.55
N GLY A 67 -29.02 17.20 -16.50
CA GLY A 67 -27.97 18.09 -16.99
C GLY A 67 -26.94 17.45 -17.93
N ILE A 68 -27.33 16.39 -18.65
CA ILE A 68 -26.49 15.74 -19.66
C ILE A 68 -27.09 16.02 -21.05
N ASN A 69 -26.38 16.78 -21.87
CA ASN A 69 -26.83 17.18 -23.20
C ASN A 69 -26.05 16.46 -24.33
N ALA A 70 -26.47 16.67 -25.57
CA ALA A 70 -25.85 16.03 -26.74
C ALA A 70 -24.38 16.40 -26.98
N SER A 71 -23.91 17.53 -26.45
CA SER A 71 -22.51 17.95 -26.52
C SER A 71 -21.62 17.30 -25.45
N ASP A 72 -22.22 16.71 -24.41
CA ASP A 72 -21.48 16.04 -23.32
C ASP A 72 -21.08 14.60 -23.68
N PHE A 73 -21.62 14.04 -24.77
CA PHE A 73 -21.29 12.71 -25.26
C PHE A 73 -20.48 12.78 -26.55
N THR A 74 -19.35 12.06 -26.58
CA THR A 74 -18.67 11.73 -27.84
C THR A 74 -19.32 10.47 -28.40
N PRO A 75 -19.79 10.43 -29.66
CA PRO A 75 -20.26 9.19 -30.28
C PRO A 75 -19.09 8.19 -30.30
N SER A 76 -19.08 7.23 -29.38
CA SER A 76 -18.06 6.18 -29.33
C SER A 76 -18.76 4.84 -29.53
N THR A 77 -18.28 4.04 -30.47
CA THR A 77 -18.90 2.78 -30.91
C THR A 77 -18.63 1.61 -29.95
N GLY A 78 -18.66 1.80 -28.62
CA GLY A 78 -18.27 0.72 -27.71
C GLY A 78 -18.28 0.95 -26.20
N LYS A 79 -18.96 1.97 -25.66
CA LYS A 79 -19.09 2.18 -24.19
C LYS A 79 -20.55 2.36 -23.73
N ASP A 80 -21.47 1.74 -24.44
CA ASP A 80 -22.88 2.17 -24.46
C ASP A 80 -23.74 1.62 -23.30
N ASN A 81 -23.17 0.78 -22.43
CA ASN A 81 -23.86 0.16 -21.30
C ASN A 81 -23.49 0.83 -19.96
N SER A 82 -23.76 2.13 -19.84
CA SER A 82 -23.44 2.91 -18.64
C SER A 82 -24.70 3.35 -17.90
N ILE A 83 -24.77 3.12 -16.59
CA ILE A 83 -25.79 3.73 -15.72
C ILE A 83 -25.15 5.00 -15.12
N ILE A 84 -25.61 6.17 -15.54
CA ILE A 84 -25.10 7.45 -15.04
C ILE A 84 -25.99 7.95 -13.91
N LEU A 85 -25.58 7.64 -12.67
CA LEU A 85 -26.20 8.14 -11.46
C LEU A 85 -25.57 9.49 -11.08
N GLY A 86 -26.26 10.60 -11.37
CA GLY A 86 -25.83 11.94 -10.94
C GLY A 86 -25.78 12.99 -12.06
N TYR A 87 -24.86 13.96 -11.96
CA TYR A 87 -24.70 15.08 -12.90
C TYR A 87 -23.48 14.87 -13.83
N LYS A 88 -23.31 15.76 -14.82
CA LYS A 88 -22.10 15.90 -15.65
C LYS A 88 -20.81 15.86 -14.81
N ASN A 89 -19.80 15.17 -15.32
CA ASN A 89 -18.48 15.07 -14.71
C ASN A 89 -17.92 16.47 -14.34
N GLY A 90 -17.51 16.64 -13.09
CA GLY A 90 -16.94 17.89 -12.57
C GLY A 90 -17.94 18.91 -11.98
N HIS A 91 -19.25 18.64 -11.97
CA HIS A 91 -20.22 19.55 -11.34
C HIS A 91 -20.51 19.17 -9.87
N ASN A 92 -20.45 20.16 -8.97
CA ASN A 92 -20.73 20.02 -7.53
C ASN A 92 -22.18 19.69 -7.16
N ARG A 93 -23.09 19.56 -8.13
CA ARG A 93 -24.52 19.27 -7.93
C ARG A 93 -24.88 17.79 -8.06
N SER A 94 -23.90 16.92 -8.35
CA SER A 94 -24.15 15.47 -8.40
C SER A 94 -24.77 15.00 -7.09
N PRO A 95 -26.00 14.45 -7.08
CA PRO A 95 -26.58 13.88 -5.86
C PRO A 95 -25.67 12.78 -5.34
N ASN A 96 -25.66 12.62 -4.03
CA ASN A 96 -25.04 11.46 -3.40
C ASN A 96 -25.95 10.24 -3.63
N ILE A 97 -25.34 9.09 -3.89
CA ILE A 97 -26.04 7.83 -4.11
C ILE A 97 -26.11 7.10 -2.76
N GLY A 98 -27.30 7.08 -2.17
CA GLY A 98 -27.57 6.28 -0.99
C GLY A 98 -28.13 4.92 -1.38
N ILE A 99 -27.51 3.84 -0.89
CA ILE A 99 -28.03 2.48 -1.00
C ILE A 99 -28.40 2.06 0.42
N GLY A 100 -29.70 1.94 0.71
CA GLY A 100 -30.19 1.66 2.06
C GLY A 100 -30.22 2.88 3.00
N THR A 101 -29.88 4.09 2.51
CA THR A 101 -30.04 5.36 3.23
C THR A 101 -30.58 6.45 2.31
N TYR A 102 -31.43 7.32 2.85
CA TYR A 102 -31.95 8.50 2.15
C TYR A 102 -31.20 9.79 2.53
N LYS A 103 -30.21 9.69 3.42
CA LYS A 103 -29.30 10.80 3.82
C LYS A 103 -27.84 10.38 3.68
N PRO A 104 -27.35 10.13 2.47
CA PRO A 104 -25.94 9.80 2.24
C PRO A 104 -25.02 11.00 2.55
N ASP A 105 -24.05 10.81 3.43
CA ASP A 105 -23.01 11.79 3.81
C ASP A 105 -21.75 11.74 2.92
N SER A 106 -21.70 10.79 1.98
CA SER A 106 -20.63 10.59 1.00
C SER A 106 -21.22 10.30 -0.38
N LYS A 107 -20.41 10.38 -1.45
CA LYS A 107 -20.89 10.26 -2.84
C LYS A 107 -21.56 8.91 -3.14
N VAL A 108 -21.06 7.84 -2.55
CA VAL A 108 -21.71 6.53 -2.51
C VAL A 108 -21.71 6.10 -1.05
N HIS A 109 -22.89 5.99 -0.45
CA HIS A 109 -23.07 5.55 0.93
C HIS A 109 -23.96 4.30 0.94
N ILE A 110 -23.40 3.17 1.38
CA ILE A 110 -24.12 1.90 1.50
C ILE A 110 -24.41 1.63 2.99
N VAL A 111 -25.68 1.56 3.36
CA VAL A 111 -26.14 1.15 4.70
C VAL A 111 -26.85 -0.20 4.60
N ALA A 112 -26.36 -1.19 5.34
CA ALA A 112 -26.96 -2.52 5.42
C ALA A 112 -27.23 -2.90 6.89
N ASN A 113 -28.38 -3.53 7.15
CA ASN A 113 -28.78 -3.99 8.49
C ASN A 113 -28.34 -5.45 8.73
N GLY A 114 -27.09 -5.78 8.42
CA GLY A 114 -26.54 -7.14 8.54
C GLY A 114 -25.14 -7.28 7.92
N PRO A 115 -24.49 -8.46 8.08
CA PRO A 115 -23.20 -8.72 7.44
C PRO A 115 -23.32 -8.69 5.90
N ASN A 116 -22.20 -8.54 5.21
CA ASN A 116 -22.11 -8.54 3.74
C ASN A 116 -22.71 -7.31 3.06
N ALA A 117 -22.48 -6.11 3.61
CA ALA A 117 -22.93 -4.85 3.02
C ALA A 117 -22.46 -4.63 1.56
N ILE A 118 -21.29 -5.18 1.20
CA ILE A 118 -20.72 -5.07 -0.15
C ILE A 118 -20.00 -6.38 -0.54
N LYS A 119 -20.18 -6.81 -1.79
CA LYS A 119 -19.42 -7.91 -2.42
C LYS A 119 -18.87 -7.42 -3.77
N ILE A 120 -17.56 -7.37 -3.90
CA ILE A 120 -16.85 -6.98 -5.13
C ILE A 120 -16.09 -8.21 -5.63
N VAL A 121 -16.38 -8.65 -6.85
CA VAL A 121 -15.78 -9.84 -7.48
C VAL A 121 -15.12 -9.39 -8.77
N ASP A 122 -13.80 -9.55 -8.85
CA ASP A 122 -12.99 -9.19 -10.02
C ASP A 122 -12.18 -10.39 -10.56
N THR A 123 -12.48 -11.60 -10.08
CA THR A 123 -11.75 -12.87 -10.29
C THR A 123 -10.45 -13.05 -9.49
N ASN A 124 -9.97 -12.02 -8.80
CA ASN A 124 -8.78 -12.07 -7.94
C ASN A 124 -9.09 -12.14 -6.44
N GLN A 125 -10.37 -12.03 -6.03
CA GLN A 125 -10.76 -12.13 -4.62
C GLN A 125 -10.40 -13.51 -4.01
N GLY A 126 -9.97 -13.52 -2.74
CA GLY A 126 -9.56 -14.74 -2.03
C GLY A 126 -9.34 -14.51 -0.54
N ALA A 127 -9.18 -15.60 0.22
CA ALA A 127 -8.91 -15.52 1.66
C ALA A 127 -7.60 -14.76 1.92
N GLY A 128 -7.63 -13.76 2.81
CA GLY A 128 -6.46 -12.95 3.17
C GLY A 128 -6.11 -11.82 2.20
N LYS A 129 -6.82 -11.69 1.07
CA LYS A 129 -6.61 -10.58 0.12
C LYS A 129 -7.37 -9.33 0.54
N VAL A 130 -6.84 -8.16 0.17
CA VAL A 130 -7.43 -6.84 0.39
C VAL A 130 -7.67 -6.13 -0.95
N LEU A 131 -8.77 -5.39 -1.06
CA LEU A 131 -9.04 -4.55 -2.22
C LEU A 131 -8.10 -3.33 -2.18
N THR A 132 -7.23 -3.22 -3.17
CA THR A 132 -6.21 -2.15 -3.25
C THR A 132 -6.37 -1.37 -4.55
N SER A 133 -6.21 -0.05 -4.49
CA SER A 133 -6.23 0.83 -5.66
C SER A 133 -4.84 0.97 -6.29
N ASP A 134 -4.78 1.01 -7.61
CA ASP A 134 -3.59 1.46 -8.35
C ASP A 134 -3.52 3.00 -8.47
N ALA A 135 -2.49 3.50 -9.18
CA ALA A 135 -2.26 4.93 -9.39
C ALA A 135 -3.34 5.64 -10.25
N ASN A 136 -4.17 4.88 -10.97
CA ASN A 136 -5.29 5.40 -11.76
C ASN A 136 -6.63 5.30 -11.02
N GLY A 137 -6.63 4.84 -9.77
CA GLY A 137 -7.86 4.68 -8.98
C GLY A 137 -8.58 3.35 -9.21
N VAL A 138 -7.99 2.38 -9.93
CA VAL A 138 -8.62 1.10 -10.22
C VAL A 138 -8.37 0.12 -9.08
N GLY A 139 -9.45 -0.39 -8.47
CA GLY A 139 -9.40 -1.36 -7.39
C GLY A 139 -9.27 -2.81 -7.89
N THR A 140 -8.38 -3.60 -7.29
CA THR A 140 -8.30 -5.06 -7.48
C THR A 140 -7.86 -5.77 -6.19
N TRP A 141 -8.26 -7.03 -6.01
CA TRP A 141 -7.91 -7.82 -4.84
C TRP A 141 -6.45 -8.33 -4.91
N LYS A 142 -5.65 -8.03 -3.88
CA LYS A 142 -4.22 -8.40 -3.80
C LYS A 142 -3.87 -8.98 -2.44
N ASP A 143 -2.80 -9.77 -2.41
CA ASP A 143 -2.24 -10.25 -1.14
C ASP A 143 -1.65 -9.07 -0.35
N VAL A 144 -1.74 -9.15 0.98
CA VAL A 144 -1.11 -8.16 1.86
C VAL A 144 0.37 -8.51 2.00
N GLU A 145 1.24 -7.63 1.53
CA GLU A 145 2.69 -7.81 1.61
C GLU A 145 3.30 -6.58 2.27
N LEU A 146 3.83 -6.76 3.49
CA LEU A 146 4.27 -5.64 4.32
C LEU A 146 5.70 -5.21 3.99
N PHE A 147 6.68 -6.12 3.99
CA PHE A 147 8.10 -5.79 3.83
C PHE A 147 8.61 -6.12 2.43
N LYS A 148 8.34 -5.23 1.46
CA LYS A 148 8.73 -5.38 0.05
C LYS A 148 9.58 -4.25 -0.52
N GLY A 149 9.92 -3.24 0.28
CA GLY A 149 10.85 -2.21 -0.15
C GLY A 149 12.21 -2.81 -0.51
N ALA A 150 12.97 -2.11 -1.37
CA ALA A 150 14.34 -2.51 -1.68
C ALA A 150 15.17 -2.64 -0.39
N PRO A 151 15.82 -3.78 -0.12
CA PRO A 151 16.59 -3.97 1.10
C PRO A 151 17.77 -2.99 1.18
N ALA A 152 17.92 -2.32 2.32
CA ALA A 152 19.14 -1.57 2.64
C ALA A 152 20.13 -2.50 3.32
N VAL A 153 21.23 -2.81 2.63
CA VAL A 153 22.26 -3.75 3.09
C VAL A 153 23.24 -3.03 4.01
N GLY A 154 23.46 -3.59 5.19
CA GLY A 154 24.42 -3.05 6.13
C GLY A 154 25.86 -3.38 5.76
N ARG A 155 26.79 -2.66 6.37
CA ARG A 155 28.22 -2.75 6.15
C ARG A 155 28.93 -3.20 7.42
N PHE A 156 29.63 -4.33 7.35
CA PHE A 156 30.53 -4.76 8.43
C PHE A 156 31.84 -3.99 8.38
N THR A 157 32.29 -3.51 9.55
CA THR A 157 33.59 -2.84 9.73
C THR A 157 34.58 -3.69 10.52
N TRP A 158 34.10 -4.66 11.30
CA TRP A 158 34.95 -5.72 11.82
C TRP A 158 35.34 -6.63 10.66
N ASN A 159 36.61 -6.97 10.49
CA ASN A 159 37.06 -7.84 9.39
C ASN A 159 36.92 -9.32 9.74
N ALA A 160 36.64 -10.15 8.73
CA ALA A 160 36.52 -11.59 8.88
C ALA A 160 37.83 -12.22 9.37
N GLY A 161 37.75 -13.21 10.27
CA GLY A 161 38.93 -13.89 10.81
C GLY A 161 39.84 -13.02 11.68
N VAL A 162 39.50 -11.74 11.90
CA VAL A 162 40.26 -10.84 12.76
C VAL A 162 39.69 -10.91 14.18
N ARG A 163 40.57 -11.09 15.17
CA ARG A 163 40.19 -11.08 16.59
C ARG A 163 39.54 -9.75 16.96
N LEU A 164 38.53 -9.79 17.83
CA LEU A 164 37.90 -8.59 18.38
C LEU A 164 38.92 -7.66 19.06
N GLY A 165 39.95 -8.25 19.68
CA GLY A 165 41.14 -7.56 20.19
C GLY A 165 40.96 -6.89 21.55
N ASN A 166 39.74 -6.83 22.09
CA ASN A 166 39.44 -6.30 23.42
C ASN A 166 38.11 -6.87 23.94
N SER A 167 37.79 -6.65 25.21
CA SER A 167 36.54 -7.07 25.86
C SER A 167 35.51 -5.95 26.05
N ARG A 168 35.73 -4.79 25.40
CA ARG A 168 34.86 -3.62 25.46
C ARG A 168 33.80 -3.66 24.35
N TRP A 169 32.93 -2.66 24.29
CA TRP A 169 31.96 -2.52 23.20
C TRP A 169 32.65 -2.04 21.93
N ASN A 170 32.33 -2.68 20.81
CA ASN A 170 32.85 -2.37 19.49
C ASN A 170 31.70 -2.28 18.49
N LYS A 171 31.66 -1.22 17.70
CA LYS A 171 30.86 -1.14 16.48
C LYS A 171 31.41 -2.13 15.46
N ILE A 172 30.58 -3.10 15.08
CA ILE A 172 30.98 -4.15 14.13
C ILE A 172 30.27 -4.04 12.78
N ALA A 173 29.09 -3.42 12.72
CA ALA A 173 28.40 -3.14 11.46
C ALA A 173 27.44 -1.96 11.58
N THR A 174 27.01 -1.41 10.44
CA THR A 174 25.96 -0.39 10.36
C THR A 174 24.94 -0.73 9.28
N VAL A 175 23.70 -0.26 9.42
CA VAL A 175 22.69 -0.27 8.34
C VAL A 175 21.96 1.06 8.33
N VAL A 176 21.68 1.59 7.13
CA VAL A 176 20.94 2.84 6.96
C VAL A 176 19.47 2.50 6.69
N VAL A 177 18.55 3.02 7.51
CA VAL A 177 17.12 2.75 7.44
C VAL A 177 16.34 3.99 6.99
N LYS A 178 15.36 3.82 6.09
CA LYS A 178 14.53 4.92 5.57
C LYS A 178 13.52 5.40 6.63
N PRO A 179 12.95 6.62 6.51
CA PRO A 179 11.78 7.03 7.28
C PRO A 179 10.63 6.01 7.22
N GLY A 180 9.95 5.79 8.35
CA GLY A 180 8.85 4.83 8.47
C GLY A 180 9.25 3.47 9.07
N THR A 181 8.37 2.50 8.91
CA THR A 181 8.52 1.15 9.47
C THR A 181 9.46 0.30 8.62
N ASN A 182 10.45 -0.32 9.27
CA ASN A 182 11.42 -1.21 8.65
C ASN A 182 11.51 -2.51 9.45
N MET A 183 11.57 -3.66 8.79
CA MET A 183 12.01 -4.91 9.41
C MET A 183 13.53 -4.96 9.33
N VAL A 184 14.19 -5.06 10.47
CA VAL A 184 15.65 -5.19 10.57
C VAL A 184 15.99 -6.62 10.91
N PHE A 185 16.92 -7.19 10.15
CA PHE A 185 17.40 -8.55 10.31
C PHE A 185 18.85 -8.51 10.76
N VAL A 186 19.18 -9.33 11.75
CA VAL A 186 20.50 -9.43 12.35
C VAL A 186 20.89 -10.89 12.42
N LYS A 187 22.05 -11.23 11.87
CA LYS A 187 22.79 -12.41 12.25
C LYS A 187 24.27 -12.15 12.25
N LEU A 188 24.90 -12.74 13.25
CA LEU A 188 26.35 -12.70 13.41
C LEU A 188 26.82 -14.10 13.79
N HIS A 189 27.71 -14.65 12.98
CA HIS A 189 28.34 -15.93 13.26
C HIS A 189 29.71 -15.71 13.90
N ILE A 190 29.85 -16.23 15.13
CA ILE A 190 31.05 -16.13 15.94
C ILE A 190 31.76 -17.48 15.95
N LEU A 191 33.05 -17.48 15.59
CA LEU A 191 33.91 -18.64 15.71
C LEU A 191 34.71 -18.52 17.01
N SER A 192 34.69 -19.60 17.77
CA SER A 192 35.06 -19.64 19.17
C SER A 192 36.11 -20.73 19.46
N SER A 193 36.08 -21.84 18.70
CA SER A 193 37.06 -22.95 18.80
C SER A 193 38.51 -22.54 18.55
N GLN A 194 38.74 -21.37 17.96
CA GLN A 194 40.07 -20.79 17.78
C GLN A 194 40.60 -20.09 19.05
N VAL A 195 39.88 -20.15 20.17
CA VAL A 195 40.27 -19.61 21.47
C VAL A 195 40.66 -20.78 22.40
N PRO A 196 41.91 -20.84 22.91
CA PRO A 196 42.47 -22.06 23.49
C PRO A 196 41.77 -22.66 24.72
N TYR A 197 40.85 -21.96 25.40
CA TYR A 197 40.16 -22.48 26.59
C TYR A 197 38.80 -21.76 26.78
N PRO A 198 37.64 -22.43 26.63
CA PRO A 198 36.35 -21.82 26.92
C PRO A 198 36.18 -21.70 28.44
N THR A 199 36.66 -20.59 29.02
CA THR A 199 36.22 -20.19 30.35
C THR A 199 34.77 -19.69 30.27
N LYS A 200 34.08 -19.56 31.41
CA LYS A 200 32.71 -19.01 31.49
C LYS A 200 32.67 -17.57 30.97
N ALA A 201 32.54 -17.40 29.65
CA ALA A 201 32.52 -16.13 28.96
C ALA A 201 31.18 -15.94 28.25
N TYR A 202 30.85 -14.69 27.96
CA TYR A 202 29.63 -14.34 27.26
C TYR A 202 29.93 -13.41 26.10
N THR A 203 29.07 -13.48 25.09
CA THR A 203 28.99 -12.49 24.02
C THR A 203 27.65 -11.80 24.07
N ARG A 204 27.71 -10.49 23.82
CA ARG A 204 26.58 -9.59 23.94
C ARG A 204 26.55 -8.76 22.68
N VAL A 205 25.37 -8.66 22.09
CA VAL A 205 25.14 -7.87 20.90
C VAL A 205 23.98 -6.95 21.17
N TYR A 206 24.08 -5.70 20.71
CA TYR A 206 22.92 -4.83 20.65
C TYR A 206 22.93 -3.99 19.39
N VAL A 207 21.74 -3.54 19.00
CA VAL A 207 21.55 -2.53 17.97
C VAL A 207 21.19 -1.21 18.62
N GLY A 208 21.97 -0.17 18.32
CA GLY A 208 21.80 1.19 18.82
C GLY A 208 21.71 2.23 17.69
N LEU A 209 21.55 3.48 18.08
CA LEU A 209 21.51 4.68 17.24
C LEU A 209 22.80 5.52 17.35
N LYS A 210 23.67 5.23 18.32
CA LYS A 210 24.94 5.93 18.51
C LYS A 210 26.10 5.09 17.98
N ASP A 211 27.02 5.79 17.31
CA ASP A 211 28.32 5.23 16.99
C ASP A 211 29.17 5.15 18.26
N VAL A 212 29.40 3.94 18.75
CA VAL A 212 30.23 3.71 19.93
C VAL A 212 31.72 3.58 19.59
N GLY A 213 32.09 3.54 18.30
CA GLY A 213 33.47 3.32 17.87
C GLY A 213 34.01 1.94 18.24
N ALA A 214 35.33 1.83 18.38
CA ALA A 214 36.02 0.61 18.81
C ALA A 214 36.54 0.76 20.25
N ASN A 215 36.55 -0.34 21.00
CA ASN A 215 37.10 -0.44 22.35
C ASN A 215 36.50 0.58 23.36
N ASN A 216 35.19 0.78 23.32
CA ASN A 216 34.50 1.78 24.14
C ASN A 216 33.77 1.16 25.35
N GLY A 217 33.65 1.92 26.43
CA GLY A 217 32.79 1.54 27.55
C GLY A 217 31.31 1.53 27.15
N TYR A 218 30.46 1.05 28.05
CA TYR A 218 29.01 1.14 27.82
C TYR A 218 28.60 2.62 27.73
N THR A 219 27.98 3.01 26.61
CA THR A 219 27.71 4.41 26.27
C THR A 219 26.46 4.99 26.95
N ASN A 220 25.86 4.24 27.89
CA ASN A 220 24.54 4.53 28.48
C ASN A 220 23.44 4.76 27.43
N GLU A 221 23.66 4.28 26.20
CA GLU A 221 22.62 4.24 25.18
C GLU A 221 21.52 3.27 25.60
N LYS A 222 20.28 3.54 25.18
CA LYS A 222 19.17 2.59 25.27
C LYS A 222 19.14 1.75 24.00
N PRO A 223 19.47 0.46 24.06
CA PRO A 223 19.42 -0.39 22.88
C PRO A 223 18.02 -0.46 22.28
N VAL A 224 17.97 -0.52 20.94
CA VAL A 224 16.75 -0.81 20.18
C VAL A 224 16.46 -2.31 20.17
N TYR A 225 17.53 -3.12 20.18
CA TYR A 225 17.46 -4.57 20.17
C TYR A 225 18.69 -5.14 20.88
N THR A 226 18.56 -6.26 21.59
CA THR A 226 19.65 -6.92 22.31
C THR A 226 19.60 -8.43 22.11
N MET A 227 20.78 -9.05 22.14
CA MET A 227 20.96 -10.49 22.18
C MET A 227 22.13 -10.84 23.10
N PHE A 228 22.06 -12.04 23.69
CA PHE A 228 23.04 -12.54 24.64
C PHE A 228 23.26 -14.02 24.40
N HIS A 229 24.52 -14.46 24.42
CA HIS A 229 24.84 -15.87 24.31
C HIS A 229 26.02 -16.25 25.22
N PRO A 230 25.91 -17.35 25.99
CA PRO A 230 27.08 -17.94 26.61
C PRO A 230 28.00 -18.51 25.53
N TYR A 231 29.29 -18.59 25.86
CA TYR A 231 30.26 -19.20 24.96
C TYR A 231 29.95 -20.68 24.72
N LEU A 232 29.99 -21.10 23.45
CA LEU A 232 29.91 -22.49 23.01
C LEU A 232 31.22 -22.87 22.33
N GLU A 233 31.74 -24.08 22.53
CA GLU A 233 33.14 -24.47 22.26
C GLU A 233 33.59 -24.41 20.79
N HIS A 234 32.66 -24.29 19.83
CA HIS A 234 32.98 -24.22 18.42
C HIS A 234 32.52 -22.93 17.77
N ASP A 235 31.27 -22.90 17.34
CA ASP A 235 30.75 -21.92 16.42
C ASP A 235 29.30 -21.66 16.84
N TYR A 236 28.90 -20.40 16.95
CA TYR A 236 27.54 -20.04 17.34
C TYR A 236 27.04 -18.76 16.70
N GLU A 237 25.73 -18.70 16.54
CA GLU A 237 25.05 -17.66 15.79
C GLU A 237 24.17 -16.83 16.71
N PHE A 238 24.29 -15.51 16.58
CA PHE A 238 23.23 -14.60 16.97
C PHE A 238 22.26 -14.51 15.80
N VAL A 239 20.98 -14.80 16.00
CA VAL A 239 19.94 -14.63 14.97
C VAL A 239 18.78 -13.88 15.59
N GLY A 240 18.38 -12.80 14.95
CA GLY A 240 17.33 -11.94 15.45
C GLY A 240 16.73 -11.07 14.37
N ASN A 241 15.48 -10.69 14.57
CA ASN A 241 14.81 -9.70 13.74
C ASN A 241 13.90 -8.83 14.60
N PHE A 242 13.75 -7.58 14.23
CA PHE A 242 12.89 -6.65 14.94
C PHE A 242 12.34 -5.58 14.01
N ILE A 243 11.20 -5.02 14.38
CA ILE A 243 10.62 -3.87 13.68
C ILE A 243 11.23 -2.61 14.27
N TYR A 244 11.81 -1.78 13.40
CA TYR A 244 12.26 -0.44 13.73
C TYR A 244 11.38 0.61 13.05
N ASN A 245 10.72 1.44 13.85
CA ASN A 245 9.97 2.59 13.38
C ASN A 245 10.86 3.83 13.39
N ASN A 246 11.37 4.20 12.22
CA ASN A 246 12.08 5.46 12.05
C ASN A 246 11.06 6.61 12.00
N ASN A 247 10.78 7.20 13.15
CA ASN A 247 9.82 8.30 13.30
C ASN A 247 10.38 9.68 12.88
N THR A 248 11.58 9.73 12.29
CA THR A 248 12.16 10.97 11.78
C THR A 248 11.91 11.10 10.27
N ASN A 249 11.94 12.34 9.78
CA ASN A 249 11.83 12.62 8.34
C ASN A 249 13.16 12.39 7.57
N SER A 250 14.16 11.78 8.19
CA SER A 250 15.47 11.52 7.59
C SER A 250 15.87 10.05 7.73
N TYR A 251 16.81 9.60 6.89
CA TYR A 251 17.45 8.31 7.09
C TYR A 251 18.15 8.26 8.46
N GLN A 252 18.11 7.10 9.11
CA GLN A 252 18.81 6.85 10.37
C GLN A 252 19.85 5.75 10.16
N THR A 253 20.94 5.81 10.91
CA THR A 253 21.93 4.71 10.93
C THR A 253 21.73 3.91 12.19
N LEU A 254 21.52 2.60 12.03
CA LEU A 254 21.57 1.65 13.13
C LEU A 254 22.97 1.05 13.22
N TYR A 255 23.45 0.89 14.45
CA TYR A 255 24.79 0.39 14.75
C TYR A 255 24.68 -0.97 15.44
N LEU A 256 25.25 -1.99 14.83
CA LEU A 256 25.42 -3.30 15.45
C LEU A 256 26.69 -3.27 16.29
N ASN A 257 26.53 -3.43 17.60
CA ASN A 257 27.59 -3.35 18.57
C ASN A 257 27.76 -4.69 19.26
N LEU A 258 29.01 -5.11 19.45
CA LEU A 258 29.37 -6.36 20.09
C LEU A 258 30.35 -6.14 21.23
N GLN A 259 30.19 -6.92 22.29
CA GLN A 259 31.13 -7.06 23.39
C GLN A 259 31.28 -8.54 23.73
N SER A 260 32.47 -8.93 24.17
CA SER A 260 32.77 -10.26 24.70
C SER A 260 33.59 -10.15 25.96
N ASP A 261 33.43 -11.11 26.87
CA ASP A 261 34.28 -11.20 28.06
C ASP A 261 35.70 -11.71 27.73
N VAL A 262 35.95 -12.14 26.48
CA VAL A 262 37.26 -12.54 25.96
C VAL A 262 37.60 -11.77 24.68
N PRO A 263 38.87 -11.35 24.47
CA PRO A 263 39.26 -10.55 23.31
C PRO A 263 39.46 -11.38 22.03
N ASN A 264 39.47 -12.71 22.13
CA ASN A 264 39.97 -13.59 21.07
C ASN A 264 38.88 -14.12 20.13
N ILE A 265 37.61 -13.75 20.30
CA ILE A 265 36.57 -14.15 19.35
C ILE A 265 36.81 -13.54 17.97
N ILE A 266 36.38 -14.26 16.95
CA ILE A 266 36.39 -13.83 15.56
C ILE A 266 35.00 -13.99 14.97
N ARG A 267 34.70 -13.27 13.90
CA ARG A 267 33.56 -13.57 13.04
C ARG A 267 33.99 -14.40 11.83
N SER A 268 33.05 -15.17 11.30
CA SER A 268 33.24 -15.86 10.03
C SER A 268 33.36 -14.91 8.83
N ALA A 269 33.87 -15.43 7.71
CA ALA A 269 34.07 -14.74 6.44
C ALA A 269 32.86 -14.75 5.50
N PHE A 270 31.86 -15.59 5.75
CA PHE A 270 30.68 -15.68 4.89
C PHE A 270 29.67 -14.57 5.25
N GLU A 271 29.70 -13.48 4.48
CA GLU A 271 28.86 -12.30 4.64
C GLU A 271 27.88 -12.16 3.48
N TYR A 272 26.69 -11.63 3.77
CA TYR A 272 25.80 -11.13 2.73
C TYR A 272 26.39 -9.84 2.13
N ASN A 273 27.05 -9.95 0.97
CA ASN A 273 27.47 -8.82 0.16
C ASN A 273 26.66 -8.81 -1.15
N THR A 274 26.33 -7.65 -1.67
CA THR A 274 25.42 -7.50 -2.82
C THR A 274 26.03 -7.96 -4.15
N SER A 275 27.25 -8.50 -4.18
CA SER A 275 27.85 -9.05 -5.40
C SER A 275 27.34 -10.47 -5.67
N ALA A 276 26.23 -10.51 -6.39
CA ALA A 276 25.76 -11.63 -7.22
C ALA A 276 25.46 -12.96 -6.50
N SER A 277 24.35 -13.02 -5.75
CA SER A 277 23.23 -13.94 -6.02
C SER A 277 22.27 -14.08 -4.82
N GLN A 278 20.99 -13.80 -5.08
CA GLN A 278 19.82 -14.40 -4.42
C GLN A 278 19.38 -13.82 -3.06
N VAL A 279 18.59 -12.75 -3.14
CA VAL A 279 17.33 -12.71 -2.38
C VAL A 279 16.36 -13.65 -3.13
N TYR A 280 15.57 -14.47 -2.42
CA TYR A 280 14.67 -15.55 -2.90
C TYR A 280 15.24 -16.98 -2.86
N GLY A 281 15.48 -17.51 -1.64
CA GLY A 281 15.70 -18.95 -1.43
C GLY A 281 17.16 -19.35 -1.19
N THR A 282 17.63 -19.13 0.04
CA THR A 282 18.79 -19.74 0.72
C THR A 282 20.05 -20.03 -0.10
N THR A 283 21.02 -19.13 -0.02
CA THR A 283 22.45 -19.45 0.01
C THR A 283 22.96 -19.28 1.44
N TRP A 284 23.94 -20.08 1.86
CA TRP A 284 24.45 -20.14 3.24
C TRP A 284 25.18 -18.84 3.60
N TYR A 285 24.43 -17.84 4.10
CA TYR A 285 24.99 -16.63 4.69
C TYR A 285 25.10 -16.77 6.21
N GLU A 286 26.30 -16.50 6.73
CA GLU A 286 26.59 -16.62 8.15
C GLU A 286 26.48 -15.27 8.87
N ASN A 287 26.66 -14.15 8.16
CA ASN A 287 26.53 -12.80 8.70
C ASN A 287 25.63 -11.92 7.81
N TRP A 288 24.59 -11.32 8.39
CA TRP A 288 23.68 -10.39 7.69
C TRP A 288 23.18 -9.34 8.68
N PHE A 289 23.32 -8.06 8.32
CA PHE A 289 22.71 -6.95 9.04
C PHE A 289 22.11 -6.02 8.00
N TYR A 290 20.79 -6.08 7.81
CA TYR A 290 20.13 -5.33 6.75
C TYR A 290 18.70 -5.00 7.17
N SER A 291 18.05 -4.12 6.41
CA SER A 291 16.67 -3.74 6.67
C SER A 291 15.83 -3.82 5.41
N VAL A 292 14.56 -4.19 5.57
CA VAL A 292 13.56 -4.19 4.52
C VAL A 292 12.44 -3.23 4.94
N PRO A 293 12.25 -2.13 4.22
CA PRO A 293 11.19 -1.20 4.57
C PRO A 293 9.79 -1.75 4.24
N VAL A 294 8.79 -1.25 4.97
CA VAL A 294 7.39 -1.36 4.54
C VAL A 294 7.20 -0.55 3.25
N ASN A 295 6.37 -1.06 2.33
CA ASN A 295 6.00 -0.36 1.10
C ASN A 295 5.49 1.06 1.39
#